data_AF-T0RBU7-F1
#
_entry.id   AF-T0RBU7-F1
#
_cell.length_a   1.000
_cell.length_b   1.000
_cell.length_c   1.000
_cell.angle_alpha   90.00
_cell.angle_beta   90.00
_cell.angle_gamma   90.00
#
_symmetry.space_group_name_H-M   'P 1'
#
loop_
_entity.id
_entity.type
_entity.pdbx_description
1 polymer ?
#
loop_
_entity_poly.entity_id
_entity_poly.type
_entity_poly.pdbx_seq_one_letter_code
_entity_poly.pdbx_strand_id
1 'polypeptide(L)'
;MLNFIALISLLGYVFFLLWIVIFTWRTSRWVGARATTNENVAQLRFSTYRANLSTRVWMRERSTMCATGFLGLVAWHLGASHCKCGWVNTTSVADDPAYICSINPVGHLSDMTEVVRLLSYAWVFFALAFLDLFPGLTVHFVGYAVAVVLLALLPLSLWAILLAYMMRLWASTPWLRWMHSHLFLALLWLCVILLMRSRWFSLYRRWVERCLYSVGLRKQRIDAKSPLRSILGVYFWTDAVDVRDDDTAYVPLSLLLQIKDVAVDRIRDHEYWLCQEDFDAPDRSHRLPTTHPHWVLEHRGYYVKGIK
;
A
#
# COMPACT_ATOMS: atom_id res chain seq x y z
N MET A 1 7.80 24.70 11.12
CA MET A 1 7.99 23.24 10.98
C MET A 1 6.75 22.54 10.43
N LEU A 2 5.59 22.60 11.10
CA LEU A 2 4.38 21.87 10.66
C LEU A 2 3.92 22.23 9.24
N ASN A 3 3.95 23.53 8.88
CA ASN A 3 3.63 24.00 7.52
C ASN A 3 4.60 23.49 6.44
N PHE A 4 5.88 23.31 6.79
CA PHE A 4 6.88 22.79 5.86
C PHE A 4 6.71 21.29 5.61
N ILE A 5 6.44 20.52 6.68
CA ILE A 5 6.15 19.09 6.58
C ILE A 5 4.86 18.86 5.76
N ALA A 6 3.83 19.66 6.00
CA ALA A 6 2.59 19.62 5.23
C ALA A 6 2.83 19.95 3.74
N LEU A 7 3.68 20.94 3.44
CA LEU A 7 4.03 21.30 2.07
C LEU A 7 4.79 20.17 1.35
N ILE A 8 5.78 19.55 1.99
CA ILE A 8 6.50 18.40 1.43
C ILE A 8 5.52 17.24 1.17
N SER A 9 4.63 16.98 2.12
CA SER A 9 3.60 15.95 1.95
C SER A 9 2.69 16.26 0.76
N LEU A 10 2.27 17.51 0.59
CA LEU A 10 1.43 17.95 -0.52
C LEU A 10 2.14 17.77 -1.86
N LEU A 11 3.40 18.21 -1.98
CA LEU A 11 4.21 18.00 -3.18
C LEU A 11 4.36 16.50 -3.50
N GLY A 12 4.57 15.68 -2.47
CA GLY A 12 4.58 14.22 -2.59
C GLY A 12 3.29 13.65 -3.16
N TYR A 13 2.12 14.13 -2.71
CA TYR A 13 0.82 13.69 -3.23
C TYR A 13 0.55 14.19 -4.65
N VAL A 14 0.98 15.40 -5.02
CA VAL A 14 0.89 15.90 -6.41
C VAL A 14 1.74 15.02 -7.33
N PHE A 15 2.96 14.70 -6.91
CA PHE A 15 3.83 13.78 -7.63
C PHE A 15 3.20 12.38 -7.77
N PHE A 16 2.62 11.85 -6.70
CA PHE A 16 1.92 10.57 -6.71
C PHE A 16 0.75 10.55 -7.71
N LEU A 17 -0.09 11.60 -7.70
CA LEU A 17 -1.22 11.74 -8.61
C LEU A 17 -0.77 11.81 -10.08
N LEU A 18 0.26 12.59 -10.37
CA LEU A 18 0.81 12.72 -11.71
C LEU A 18 1.27 11.36 -12.27
N TRP A 19 1.94 10.55 -11.45
CA TRP A 19 2.33 9.19 -11.85
C TRP A 19 1.12 8.28 -12.08
N ILE A 20 0.09 8.34 -11.24
CA ILE A 20 -1.15 7.58 -11.46
C ILE A 20 -1.76 7.95 -12.82
N VAL A 21 -1.84 9.24 -13.15
CA VAL A 21 -2.36 9.71 -14.45
C VAL A 21 -1.52 9.17 -15.60
N ILE A 22 -0.19 9.27 -15.53
CA ILE A 22 0.72 8.76 -16.57
C ILE A 22 0.54 7.25 -16.76
N PHE A 23 0.52 6.46 -15.68
CA PHE A 23 0.35 5.01 -15.78
C PHE A 23 -1.03 4.61 -16.29
N THR A 24 -2.07 5.31 -15.87
CA THR A 24 -3.43 5.09 -16.36
C THR A 24 -3.48 5.35 -17.87
N TRP A 25 -2.92 6.48 -18.32
CA TRP A 25 -2.86 6.81 -19.75
C TRP A 25 -2.07 5.78 -20.56
N ARG A 26 -0.88 5.38 -20.10
CA ARG A 26 -0.06 4.36 -20.77
C ARG A 26 -0.77 3.01 -20.87
N THR A 27 -1.40 2.57 -19.78
CA THR A 27 -2.12 1.28 -19.74
C THR A 27 -3.34 1.31 -20.66
N SER A 28 -4.11 2.40 -20.63
CA SER A 28 -5.26 2.59 -21.55
C SER A 28 -4.82 2.60 -23.01
N ARG A 29 -3.72 3.27 -23.34
CA ARG A 29 -3.18 3.30 -24.71
C ARG A 29 -2.70 1.91 -25.16
N TRP A 30 -2.05 1.16 -24.26
CA TRP A 30 -1.62 -0.22 -24.52
C TRP A 30 -2.82 -1.14 -24.80
N VAL A 31 -3.87 -1.09 -23.98
CA VAL A 31 -5.12 -1.85 -24.22
C VAL A 31 -5.77 -1.42 -25.54
N GLY A 32 -5.77 -0.12 -25.86
CA GLY A 32 -6.30 0.41 -27.11
C GLY A 32 -5.55 -0.10 -28.34
N ALA A 33 -4.22 -0.16 -28.29
CA ALA A 33 -3.39 -0.70 -29.38
C ALA A 33 -3.59 -2.20 -29.61
N ARG A 34 -4.02 -2.95 -28.60
CA ARG A 34 -4.32 -4.40 -28.67
C ARG A 34 -5.73 -4.70 -29.14
N ALA A 35 -6.64 -3.73 -29.05
CA ALA A 35 -7.99 -3.85 -29.58
C ALA A 35 -8.01 -4.12 -31.09
N THR A 36 -6.97 -3.72 -31.82
CA THR A 36 -6.85 -3.91 -33.27
C THR A 36 -6.23 -5.25 -33.66
N THR A 37 -5.67 -6.02 -32.72
CA THR A 37 -4.92 -7.26 -33.00
C THR A 37 -5.67 -8.55 -32.59
N ASN A 38 -6.98 -8.47 -32.31
CA ASN A 38 -7.85 -9.62 -31.95
C ASN A 38 -7.42 -10.43 -30.71
N GLU A 39 -6.65 -9.86 -29.79
CA GLU A 39 -6.45 -10.49 -28.48
C GLU A 39 -7.72 -10.36 -27.62
N ASN A 40 -7.84 -11.15 -26.54
CA ASN A 40 -8.97 -11.14 -25.60
C ASN A 40 -9.17 -9.78 -24.89
N VAL A 41 -9.62 -8.76 -25.63
CA VAL A 41 -9.65 -7.35 -25.21
C VAL A 41 -10.64 -7.12 -24.07
N ALA A 42 -11.72 -7.90 -24.02
CA ALA A 42 -12.66 -7.87 -22.90
C ALA A 42 -11.96 -8.23 -21.58
N GLN A 43 -11.17 -9.31 -21.57
CA GLN A 43 -10.41 -9.74 -20.40
C GLN A 43 -9.32 -8.71 -20.02
N LEU A 44 -8.62 -8.14 -21.01
CA LEU A 44 -7.61 -7.10 -20.80
C LEU A 44 -8.21 -5.84 -20.15
N ARG A 45 -9.35 -5.36 -20.68
CA ARG A 45 -10.08 -4.21 -20.12
C ARG A 45 -10.56 -4.49 -18.70
N PHE A 46 -11.16 -5.66 -18.46
CA PHE A 46 -11.62 -6.05 -17.13
C PHE A 46 -10.47 -6.08 -16.11
N SER A 47 -9.33 -6.66 -16.49
CA SER A 47 -8.16 -6.76 -15.60
C SER A 47 -7.52 -5.41 -15.32
N THR A 48 -7.49 -4.53 -16.33
CA THR A 48 -6.98 -3.16 -16.20
C THR A 48 -7.88 -2.34 -15.26
N TYR A 49 -9.20 -2.44 -15.41
CA TYR A 49 -10.16 -1.74 -14.55
C TYR A 49 -10.07 -2.21 -13.09
N ARG A 50 -9.84 -3.51 -12.87
CA ARG A 50 -9.64 -4.07 -11.53
C ARG A 50 -8.27 -3.81 -10.92
N ALA A 51 -7.29 -3.35 -11.69
CA ALA A 51 -5.95 -3.11 -11.17
C ALA A 51 -5.90 -1.84 -10.32
N ASN A 52 -5.44 -1.94 -9.08
CA ASN A 52 -5.19 -0.76 -8.26
C ASN A 52 -3.84 -0.11 -8.63
N LEU A 53 -3.85 0.78 -9.63
CA LEU A 53 -2.64 1.45 -10.12
C LEU A 53 -1.93 2.32 -9.06
N SER A 54 -2.64 2.76 -8.01
CA SER A 54 -2.01 3.48 -6.88
C SER A 54 -0.96 2.63 -6.18
N THR A 55 -1.18 1.31 -6.08
CA THR A 55 -0.22 0.35 -5.54
C THR A 55 1.05 0.27 -6.40
N ARG A 56 0.90 0.32 -7.73
CA ARG A 56 2.05 0.32 -8.66
C ARG A 56 2.96 1.51 -8.41
N VAL A 57 2.38 2.71 -8.34
CA VAL A 57 3.14 3.94 -8.11
C VAL A 57 3.82 3.90 -6.74
N TRP A 58 3.10 3.47 -5.71
CA TRP A 58 3.66 3.34 -4.37
C TRP A 58 4.87 2.39 -4.33
N MET A 59 4.78 1.25 -5.02
CA MET A 59 5.86 0.26 -5.05
C MET A 59 7.05 0.70 -5.92
N ARG A 60 6.80 1.45 -7.01
CA ARG A 60 7.85 2.00 -7.87
C ARG A 60 8.64 3.09 -7.16
N GLU A 61 7.94 4.07 -6.59
CA GLU A 61 8.52 5.25 -5.93
C GLU A 61 8.62 5.06 -4.41
N ARG A 62 8.91 3.82 -3.99
CA ARG A 62 8.73 3.39 -2.60
C ARG A 62 9.43 4.27 -1.58
N SER A 63 10.68 4.63 -1.80
CA SER A 63 11.45 5.45 -0.87
C SER A 63 10.79 6.83 -0.67
N THR A 64 10.44 7.49 -1.78
CA THR A 64 9.79 8.80 -1.77
C THR A 64 8.42 8.73 -1.12
N MET A 65 7.58 7.76 -1.50
CA MET A 65 6.24 7.59 -0.96
C MET A 65 6.23 7.20 0.52
N CYS A 66 7.19 6.37 0.95
CA CYS A 66 7.34 6.06 2.36
C CYS A 66 7.74 7.30 3.17
N ALA A 67 8.68 8.11 2.67
CA ALA A 67 9.10 9.32 3.35
C ALA A 67 7.97 10.36 3.43
N THR A 68 7.29 10.64 2.32
CA THR A 68 6.19 11.63 2.27
C THR A 68 4.99 11.16 3.09
N GLY A 69 4.61 9.88 2.96
CA GLY A 69 3.52 9.29 3.73
C GLY A 69 3.79 9.27 5.23
N PHE A 70 5.02 8.94 5.64
CA PHE A 70 5.42 8.95 7.05
C PHE A 70 5.44 10.35 7.64
N LEU A 71 6.05 11.32 6.94
CA LEU A 71 6.05 12.71 7.36
C LEU A 71 4.63 13.29 7.43
N GLY A 72 3.78 12.97 6.46
CA GLY A 72 2.36 13.30 6.47
C GLY A 72 1.64 12.71 7.68
N LEU A 73 1.88 11.45 8.01
CA LEU A 73 1.30 10.78 9.18
C LEU A 73 1.69 11.49 10.50
N VAL A 74 2.96 11.87 10.65
CA VAL A 74 3.43 12.62 11.82
C VAL A 74 2.77 13.99 11.89
N ALA A 75 2.73 14.73 10.78
CA ALA A 75 2.08 16.04 10.71
C ALA A 75 0.58 15.97 11.01
N TRP A 76 -0.10 14.96 10.48
CA TRP A 76 -1.50 14.69 10.78
C TRP A 76 -1.70 14.45 12.27
N HIS A 77 -0.92 13.56 12.89
CA HIS A 77 -1.11 13.23 14.29
C HIS A 77 -0.86 14.46 15.19
N LEU A 78 0.13 15.31 14.89
CA LEU A 78 0.35 16.57 15.62
C LEU A 78 -0.85 17.52 15.51
N GLY A 79 -1.41 17.64 14.30
CA GLY A 79 -2.60 18.46 14.06
C GLY A 79 -3.84 17.92 14.75
N ALA A 80 -4.11 16.62 14.59
CA ALA A 80 -5.28 15.93 15.13
C ALA A 80 -5.27 15.86 16.66
N SER A 81 -4.09 15.69 17.28
CA SER A 81 -3.94 15.76 18.73
C SER A 81 -3.93 17.20 19.27
N HIS A 82 -4.07 18.21 18.40
CA HIS A 82 -3.94 19.63 18.74
C HIS A 82 -2.71 19.92 19.61
N CYS A 83 -1.58 19.28 19.29
CA CYS A 83 -0.35 19.39 20.06
C CYS A 83 0.17 20.84 20.02
N LYS A 84 -0.13 21.61 21.06
CA LYS A 84 0.29 23.01 21.23
C LYS A 84 1.27 23.08 22.38
N CYS A 85 2.52 23.38 22.06
CA CYS A 85 3.55 23.56 23.06
C CYS A 85 4.05 25.00 23.05
N GLY A 86 4.22 25.58 24.23
CA GLY A 86 4.68 26.96 24.38
C GLY A 86 5.28 27.20 25.75
N TRP A 87 6.08 28.27 25.83
CA TRP A 87 6.55 28.79 27.11
C TRP A 87 5.41 29.52 27.79
N VAL A 88 5.14 29.19 29.04
CA VAL A 88 4.19 29.94 29.87
C VAL A 88 4.93 31.15 30.44
N ASN A 89 4.38 32.34 30.23
CA ASN A 89 4.90 33.56 30.82
C ASN A 89 4.78 33.48 32.34
N THR A 90 5.90 33.59 33.04
CA THR A 90 5.92 33.73 34.49
C THR A 90 5.73 35.19 34.86
N THR A 91 4.88 35.47 35.86
CA THR A 91 4.66 36.82 36.39
C THR A 91 5.76 37.26 37.36
N SER A 92 6.64 36.34 37.75
CA SER A 92 7.73 36.52 38.70
C SER A 92 9.06 36.21 38.03
N VAL A 93 10.06 37.06 38.26
CA VAL A 93 11.45 36.86 37.78
C VAL A 93 12.14 35.71 38.52
N ALA A 94 11.59 35.27 39.66
CA ALA A 94 12.11 34.15 40.43
C ALA A 94 11.67 32.77 39.90
N ASP A 95 10.66 32.72 39.03
CA ASP A 95 10.14 31.48 38.48
C ASP A 95 10.70 31.24 37.06
N ASP A 96 11.34 30.09 36.87
CA ASP A 96 11.78 29.67 35.54
C ASP A 96 10.55 29.42 34.63
N PRO A 97 10.57 29.92 33.39
CA PRO A 97 9.47 29.70 32.45
C PRO A 97 9.30 28.20 32.19
N ALA A 98 8.08 27.71 32.34
CA ALA A 98 7.76 26.31 32.08
C ALA A 98 7.34 26.12 30.61
N TYR A 99 7.98 25.18 29.91
CA TYR A 99 7.51 24.70 28.60
C TYR A 99 6.38 23.70 28.80
N ILE A 100 5.15 24.10 28.47
CA ILE A 100 3.95 23.29 28.65
C ILE A 100 3.36 22.92 27.30
N CYS A 101 2.95 21.66 27.15
CA CYS A 101 2.25 21.15 25.99
C CYS A 101 0.81 20.76 26.35
N SER A 102 -0.16 21.26 25.58
CA SER A 102 -1.51 20.73 25.55
C SER A 102 -1.64 19.73 24.41
N ILE A 103 -2.13 18.54 24.73
CA ILE A 103 -2.24 17.40 23.80
C ILE A 103 -3.58 16.72 24.07
N ASN A 104 -4.40 16.53 23.04
CA ASN A 104 -5.67 15.82 23.09
C ASN A 104 -5.52 14.39 22.53
N PRO A 105 -5.53 13.33 23.37
CA PRO A 105 -5.32 11.95 22.93
C PRO A 105 -6.37 11.42 21.98
N VAL A 106 -7.61 11.92 22.08
CA VAL A 106 -8.74 11.51 21.26
C VAL A 106 -9.09 12.57 20.21
N GLY A 107 -8.20 13.53 19.96
CA GLY A 107 -8.48 14.64 19.06
C GLY A 107 -8.74 14.22 17.61
N HIS A 108 -8.20 13.08 17.16
CA HIS A 108 -8.52 12.52 15.84
C HIS A 108 -9.95 11.97 15.70
N LEU A 109 -10.72 11.94 16.79
CA LEU A 109 -12.13 11.54 16.84
C LEU A 109 -13.02 12.70 17.33
N SER A 110 -12.47 13.91 17.46
CA SER A 110 -13.21 15.05 18.04
C SER A 110 -14.34 15.54 17.15
N ASP A 111 -14.16 15.49 15.83
CA ASP A 111 -15.13 15.95 14.84
C ASP A 111 -15.11 15.12 13.54
N MET A 112 -16.10 15.35 12.68
CA MET A 112 -16.21 14.64 11.40
C MET A 112 -15.05 14.95 10.44
N THR A 113 -14.45 16.14 10.53
CA THR A 113 -13.31 16.52 9.69
C THR A 113 -12.10 15.66 10.03
N GLU A 114 -11.81 15.46 11.30
CA GLU A 114 -10.73 14.61 11.77
C GLU A 114 -11.00 13.13 11.49
N VAL A 115 -12.26 12.68 11.55
CA VAL A 115 -12.64 11.32 11.13
C VAL A 115 -12.37 11.09 9.64
N VAL A 116 -12.70 12.05 8.77
CA VAL A 116 -12.39 11.97 7.33
C VAL A 116 -10.88 11.98 7.07
N ARG A 117 -10.12 12.80 7.83
CA ARG A 117 -8.66 12.80 7.76
C ARG A 117 -8.09 11.47 8.23
N LEU A 118 -8.60 10.90 9.32
CA LEU A 118 -8.20 9.59 9.84
C LEU A 118 -8.42 8.49 8.80
N LEU A 119 -9.56 8.47 8.10
CA LEU A 119 -9.81 7.53 7.01
C LEU A 119 -8.80 7.67 5.87
N SER A 120 -8.44 8.91 5.51
CA SER A 120 -7.43 9.19 4.49
C SER A 120 -6.04 8.68 4.91
N TYR A 121 -5.66 8.91 6.17
CA TYR A 121 -4.39 8.45 6.72
C TYR A 121 -4.37 6.95 7.04
N ALA A 122 -5.52 6.30 7.21
CA ALA A 122 -5.60 4.84 7.33
C ALA A 122 -5.05 4.17 6.08
N TRP A 123 -5.36 4.69 4.89
CA TRP A 123 -4.78 4.17 3.66
C TRP A 123 -3.25 4.35 3.62
N VAL A 124 -2.76 5.54 3.98
CA VAL A 124 -1.31 5.83 4.02
C VAL A 124 -0.60 4.90 5.00
N PHE A 125 -1.20 4.69 6.16
CA PHE A 125 -0.68 3.78 7.18
C PHE A 125 -0.66 2.32 6.68
N PHE A 126 -1.73 1.87 6.01
CA PHE A 126 -1.77 0.57 5.34
C PHE A 126 -0.62 0.44 4.33
N ALA A 127 -0.40 1.48 3.52
CA ALA A 127 0.64 1.53 2.51
C ALA A 127 2.07 1.45 3.09
N LEU A 128 2.30 2.14 4.21
CA LEU A 128 3.57 2.11 4.94
C LEU A 128 3.84 0.77 5.62
N ALA A 129 2.83 0.19 6.27
CA ALA A 129 3.03 -0.95 7.15
C ALA A 129 2.79 -2.31 6.47
N PHE A 130 1.88 -2.41 5.50
CA PHE A 130 1.32 -3.70 5.07
C PHE A 130 1.18 -3.94 3.56
N LEU A 131 1.17 -2.90 2.72
CA LEU A 131 0.84 -3.06 1.30
C LEU A 131 1.73 -4.09 0.56
N ASP A 132 3.00 -4.21 0.93
CA ASP A 132 3.94 -5.17 0.36
C ASP A 132 3.80 -6.60 0.91
N LEU A 133 3.11 -6.79 2.03
CA LEU A 133 2.93 -8.09 2.67
C LEU A 133 1.70 -8.85 2.15
N PHE A 134 0.81 -8.17 1.42
CA PHE A 134 -0.46 -8.70 0.94
C PHE A 134 -0.63 -8.48 -0.59
N PRO A 135 0.22 -9.09 -1.43
CA PRO A 135 0.09 -8.96 -2.88
C PRO A 135 -1.27 -9.49 -3.36
N GLY A 136 -1.93 -8.76 -4.27
CA GLY A 136 -3.23 -9.13 -4.85
C GLY A 136 -4.45 -8.70 -4.03
N LEU A 137 -4.27 -8.30 -2.77
CA LEU A 137 -5.37 -7.94 -1.88
C LEU A 137 -6.23 -6.79 -2.41
N THR A 138 -5.60 -5.80 -3.03
CA THR A 138 -6.23 -4.56 -3.53
C THR A 138 -7.08 -4.78 -4.79
N VAL A 139 -7.01 -5.95 -5.44
CA VAL A 139 -7.85 -6.30 -6.61
C VAL A 139 -9.29 -6.55 -6.19
N HIS A 140 -9.51 -7.07 -4.98
CA HIS A 140 -10.82 -7.45 -4.48
C HIS A 140 -11.33 -6.42 -3.47
N PHE A 141 -12.34 -5.63 -3.87
CA PHE A 141 -12.79 -4.46 -3.12
C PHE A 141 -13.20 -4.76 -1.67
N VAL A 142 -14.03 -5.78 -1.43
CA VAL A 142 -14.54 -6.10 -0.08
C VAL A 142 -13.40 -6.53 0.84
N GLY A 143 -12.55 -7.43 0.34
CA GLY A 143 -11.41 -7.92 1.10
C GLY A 143 -10.37 -6.85 1.37
N TYR A 144 -10.15 -5.96 0.39
CA TYR A 144 -9.33 -4.77 0.55
C TYR A 144 -9.90 -3.81 1.61
N ALA A 145 -11.21 -3.55 1.60
CA ALA A 145 -11.86 -2.70 2.60
C ALA A 145 -11.69 -3.28 4.02
N VAL A 146 -11.93 -4.59 4.19
CA VAL A 146 -11.72 -5.30 5.45
C VAL A 146 -10.26 -5.19 5.90
N ALA A 147 -9.32 -5.37 4.98
CA ALA A 147 -7.90 -5.24 5.28
C ALA A 147 -7.52 -3.81 5.70
N VAL A 148 -8.01 -2.78 5.02
CA VAL A 148 -7.75 -1.38 5.40
C VAL A 148 -8.35 -1.07 6.77
N VAL A 149 -9.56 -1.55 7.06
CA VAL A 149 -10.20 -1.35 8.37
C VAL A 149 -9.40 -2.03 9.48
N LEU A 150 -9.10 -3.33 9.33
CA LEU A 150 -8.48 -4.12 10.38
C LEU A 150 -6.97 -3.89 10.49
N LEU A 151 -6.23 -3.77 9.39
CA LEU A 151 -4.77 -3.59 9.44
C LEU A 151 -4.36 -2.14 9.58
N ALA A 152 -5.24 -1.18 9.26
CA ALA A 152 -4.86 0.22 9.30
C ALA A 152 -5.79 1.11 10.12
N LEU A 153 -7.07 1.25 9.81
CA LEU A 153 -7.93 2.21 10.51
C LEU A 153 -8.00 1.95 12.03
N LEU A 154 -8.27 0.70 12.40
CA LEU A 154 -8.36 0.30 13.81
C LEU A 154 -7.00 0.43 14.52
N PRO A 155 -5.88 -0.11 14.00
CA PRO A 155 -4.58 0.11 14.63
C PRO A 155 -4.15 1.58 14.66
N LEU A 156 -4.36 2.34 13.58
CA LEU A 156 -4.00 3.75 13.49
C LEU A 156 -4.68 4.56 14.58
N SER A 157 -5.99 4.38 14.78
CA SER A 157 -6.75 5.06 15.84
C SER A 157 -6.25 4.67 17.23
N LEU A 158 -6.11 3.37 17.51
CA LEU A 158 -5.63 2.88 18.82
C LEU A 158 -4.21 3.37 19.15
N TRP A 159 -3.29 3.26 18.18
CA TRP A 159 -1.92 3.74 18.35
C TRP A 159 -1.86 5.26 18.46
N ALA A 160 -2.67 6.01 17.70
CA ALA A 160 -2.72 7.47 17.84
C ALA A 160 -3.08 7.89 19.27
N ILE A 161 -4.09 7.27 19.89
CA ILE A 161 -4.45 7.51 21.30
C ILE A 161 -3.25 7.23 22.21
N LEU A 162 -2.67 6.04 22.11
CA LEU A 162 -1.56 5.62 22.96
C LEU A 162 -0.34 6.53 22.81
N LEU A 163 0.04 6.84 21.58
CA LEU A 163 1.17 7.71 21.28
C LEU A 163 0.93 9.14 21.77
N ALA A 164 -0.30 9.66 21.72
CA ALA A 164 -0.62 10.95 22.30
C ALA A 164 -0.52 10.96 23.84
N TYR A 165 -0.86 9.86 24.51
CA TYR A 165 -0.57 9.71 25.94
C TYR A 165 0.93 9.64 26.23
N MET A 166 1.71 8.95 25.40
CA MET A 166 3.17 8.94 25.52
C MET A 166 3.77 10.33 25.31
N MET A 167 3.20 11.13 24.41
CA MET A 167 3.60 12.53 24.23
C MET A 167 3.28 13.39 25.46
N ARG A 168 2.15 13.15 26.15
CA ARG A 168 1.86 13.82 27.44
C ARG A 168 2.88 13.44 28.51
N LEU A 169 3.23 12.15 28.60
CA LEU A 169 4.25 11.67 29.52
C LEU A 169 5.60 12.33 29.23
N TRP A 170 6.01 12.36 27.96
CA TRP A 170 7.20 13.09 27.51
C TRP A 170 7.18 14.56 27.92
N ALA A 171 6.05 15.26 27.73
CA ALA A 171 5.91 16.66 28.11
C ALA A 171 6.05 16.88 29.63
N SER A 172 5.56 15.95 30.45
CA SER A 172 5.69 15.99 31.91
C SER A 172 7.09 15.60 32.44
N THR A 173 7.95 15.05 31.59
CA THR A 173 9.21 14.41 32.01
C THR A 173 10.43 15.25 31.60
N PRO A 174 11.12 15.93 32.55
CA PRO A 174 12.18 16.90 32.22
C PRO A 174 13.33 16.32 31.41
N TRP A 175 13.78 15.10 31.75
CA TRP A 175 14.91 14.44 31.10
C TRP A 175 14.62 13.94 29.68
N LEU A 176 13.36 14.00 29.21
CA LEU A 176 13.01 13.68 27.83
C LEU A 176 12.84 14.94 26.95
N ARG A 177 12.77 16.13 27.56
CA ARG A 177 12.56 17.41 26.86
C ARG A 177 13.74 17.88 26.01
N TRP A 178 14.91 17.24 26.12
CA TRP A 178 16.03 17.50 25.20
C TRP A 178 15.68 17.15 23.75
N MET A 179 14.75 16.22 23.54
CA MET A 179 14.27 15.81 22.23
C MET A 179 13.00 16.59 21.88
N HIS A 180 12.99 17.26 20.73
CA HIS A 180 11.81 17.99 20.27
C HIS A 180 10.60 17.05 20.09
N SER A 181 9.41 17.50 20.51
CA SER A 181 8.12 16.81 20.37
C SER A 181 7.88 16.15 19.00
N HIS A 182 8.18 16.85 17.89
CA HIS A 182 8.05 16.32 16.54
C HIS A 182 8.96 15.11 16.27
N LEU A 183 10.21 15.17 16.70
CA LEU A 183 11.17 14.07 16.55
C LEU A 183 10.76 12.89 17.41
N PHE A 184 10.35 13.15 18.67
CA PHE A 184 9.87 12.10 19.55
C PHE A 184 8.67 11.36 18.96
N LEU A 185 7.68 12.09 18.46
CA LEU A 185 6.52 11.49 17.82
C LEU A 185 6.87 10.69 16.55
N ALA A 186 7.79 11.21 15.74
CA ALA A 186 8.28 10.50 14.56
C ALA A 186 8.93 9.16 14.97
N LEU A 187 9.82 9.16 15.96
CA LEU A 187 10.44 7.93 16.46
C LEU A 187 9.41 6.94 17.00
N LEU A 188 8.39 7.41 17.73
CA LEU A 188 7.30 6.57 18.21
C LEU A 188 6.52 5.91 17.06
N TRP A 189 6.15 6.67 16.04
CA TRP A 189 5.47 6.11 14.86
C TRP A 189 6.35 5.12 14.09
N LEU A 190 7.65 5.40 13.97
CA LEU A 190 8.61 4.49 13.36
C LEU A 190 8.65 3.16 14.14
N CYS A 191 8.72 3.23 15.47
CA CYS A 191 8.65 2.04 16.33
C CYS A 191 7.34 1.27 16.13
N VAL A 192 6.19 1.94 16.05
CA VAL A 192 4.89 1.29 15.78
C VAL A 192 4.89 0.57 14.43
N ILE A 193 5.35 1.23 13.36
CA ILE A 193 5.40 0.62 12.02
C ILE A 193 6.32 -0.60 12.02
N LEU A 194 7.51 -0.51 12.64
CA LEU A 194 8.45 -1.63 12.75
C LEU A 194 7.86 -2.78 13.58
N LEU A 195 7.20 -2.46 14.71
CA LEU A 195 6.54 -3.45 15.56
C LEU A 195 5.44 -4.18 14.80
N MET A 196 4.58 -3.45 14.08
CA MET A 196 3.49 -4.02 13.28
C MET A 196 3.97 -4.88 12.11
N ARG A 197 5.18 -4.60 11.59
CA ARG A 197 5.85 -5.44 10.59
C ARG A 197 6.56 -6.65 11.18
N SER A 198 6.94 -6.60 12.45
CA SER A 198 7.71 -7.64 13.14
C SER A 198 6.95 -8.97 13.30
N ARG A 199 7.67 -9.98 13.80
CA ARG A 199 7.10 -11.30 14.13
C ARG A 199 6.13 -11.25 15.32
N TRP A 200 6.28 -10.28 16.22
CA TRP A 200 5.43 -10.10 17.40
C TRP A 200 3.97 -9.82 17.01
N PHE A 201 3.77 -9.05 15.94
CA PHE A 201 2.44 -8.75 15.42
C PHE A 201 1.89 -9.84 14.47
N SER A 202 2.61 -10.97 14.32
CA SER A 202 2.18 -12.06 13.43
C SER A 202 0.89 -12.73 13.89
N LEU A 203 0.60 -12.74 15.20
CA LEU A 203 -0.64 -13.31 15.73
C LEU A 203 -1.86 -12.48 15.29
N TYR A 204 -1.75 -11.15 15.42
CA TYR A 204 -2.78 -10.23 14.94
C TYR A 204 -2.97 -10.35 13.43
N ARG A 205 -1.87 -10.37 12.65
CA ARG A 205 -1.95 -10.58 11.20
C ARG A 205 -2.66 -11.89 10.85
N ARG A 206 -2.33 -13.00 11.52
CA ARG A 206 -3.01 -14.29 11.32
C ARG A 206 -4.50 -14.22 11.65
N TRP A 207 -4.88 -13.47 12.67
CA TRP A 207 -6.29 -13.23 12.97
C TRP A 207 -6.99 -12.45 11.84
N VAL A 208 -6.37 -11.37 11.35
CA VAL A 208 -6.90 -10.63 10.19
C VAL A 208 -6.99 -11.52 8.96
N GLU A 209 -5.99 -12.37 8.71
CA GLU A 209 -6.05 -13.35 7.61
C GLU A 209 -7.30 -14.23 7.74
N ARG A 210 -7.64 -14.72 8.93
CA ARG A 210 -8.90 -15.48 9.12
C ARG A 210 -10.15 -14.65 8.78
N CYS A 211 -10.16 -13.36 9.13
CA CYS A 211 -11.24 -12.46 8.73
C CYS A 211 -11.32 -12.30 7.21
N LEU A 212 -10.17 -12.16 6.53
CA LEU A 212 -10.11 -12.13 5.07
C LEU A 212 -10.65 -13.45 4.47
N TYR A 213 -10.36 -14.58 5.09
CA TYR A 213 -10.92 -15.86 4.69
C TYR A 213 -12.45 -15.89 4.85
N SER A 214 -13.01 -15.29 5.90
CA SER A 214 -14.47 -15.24 6.07
C SER A 214 -15.19 -14.42 5.00
N VAL A 215 -14.52 -13.43 4.38
CA VAL A 215 -15.09 -12.59 3.30
C VAL A 215 -14.73 -13.09 1.90
N GLY A 216 -14.36 -14.36 1.78
CA GLY A 216 -14.12 -15.01 0.49
C GLY A 216 -12.75 -14.76 -0.13
N LEU A 217 -11.77 -14.20 0.60
CA LEU A 217 -10.39 -14.14 0.11
C LEU A 217 -9.60 -15.40 0.48
N ARG A 218 -8.67 -15.79 -0.38
CA ARG A 218 -7.80 -16.94 -0.18
C ARG A 218 -6.40 -16.66 -0.71
N LYS A 219 -5.42 -17.40 -0.20
CA LYS A 219 -4.05 -17.39 -0.72
C LYS A 219 -3.92 -18.45 -1.82
N GLN A 220 -3.55 -18.03 -3.01
CA GLN A 220 -3.14 -18.91 -4.10
C GLN A 220 -1.62 -19.02 -4.11
N ARG A 221 -1.09 -20.25 -4.08
CA ARG A 221 0.35 -20.50 -4.20
C ARG A 221 0.80 -20.39 -5.65
N ILE A 222 1.96 -19.77 -5.87
CA ILE A 222 2.59 -19.66 -7.18
C ILE A 222 3.58 -20.82 -7.33
N ASP A 223 3.52 -21.52 -8.46
CA ASP A 223 4.43 -22.63 -8.80
C ASP A 223 5.89 -22.22 -8.58
N ALA A 224 6.64 -23.08 -7.88
CA ALA A 224 8.07 -22.92 -7.63
C ALA A 224 8.89 -22.72 -8.92
N LYS A 225 8.44 -23.27 -10.04
CA LYS A 225 9.08 -23.15 -11.35
C LYS A 225 8.70 -21.86 -12.10
N SER A 226 7.63 -21.18 -11.69
CA SER A 226 7.18 -19.96 -12.36
C SER A 226 8.17 -18.82 -12.13
N PRO A 227 8.65 -18.15 -13.19
CA PRO A 227 9.54 -17.01 -13.03
C PRO A 227 8.85 -15.81 -12.38
N LEU A 228 7.51 -15.75 -12.38
CA LEU A 228 6.75 -14.72 -11.67
C LEU A 228 6.86 -14.84 -10.14
N ARG A 229 7.24 -16.01 -9.62
CA ARG A 229 7.41 -16.24 -8.18
C ARG A 229 8.53 -15.38 -7.58
N SER A 230 9.61 -15.11 -8.32
CA SER A 230 10.69 -14.23 -7.84
C SER A 230 10.26 -12.77 -7.74
N ILE A 231 9.26 -12.37 -8.53
CA ILE A 231 8.73 -11.01 -8.61
C ILE A 231 7.60 -10.80 -7.57
N LEU A 232 6.70 -11.77 -7.44
CA LEU A 232 5.48 -11.67 -6.61
C LEU A 232 5.64 -12.25 -5.20
N GLY A 233 6.59 -13.16 -5.01
CA GLY A 233 6.71 -13.98 -3.81
C GLY A 233 6.02 -15.33 -3.95
N VAL A 234 5.81 -16.00 -2.81
CA VAL A 234 5.34 -17.40 -2.76
C VAL A 234 3.84 -17.55 -3.06
N TYR A 235 3.05 -16.53 -2.76
CA TYR A 235 1.60 -16.55 -2.90
C TYR A 235 1.07 -15.17 -3.27
N PHE A 236 -0.18 -15.13 -3.73
CA PHE A 236 -0.97 -13.92 -3.83
C PHE A 236 -2.38 -14.13 -3.27
N TRP A 237 -3.05 -13.05 -2.90
CA TRP A 237 -4.43 -13.05 -2.46
C TRP A 237 -5.38 -12.94 -3.65
N THR A 238 -6.40 -13.80 -3.69
CA THR A 238 -7.43 -13.82 -4.73
C THR A 238 -8.78 -14.23 -4.14
N ASP A 239 -9.84 -14.09 -4.93
CA ASP A 239 -11.18 -14.58 -4.59
C ASP A 239 -11.16 -16.10 -4.42
N ALA A 240 -11.90 -16.63 -3.45
CA ALA A 240 -12.04 -18.05 -3.19
C ALA A 240 -12.54 -18.82 -4.42
N VAL A 241 -13.35 -18.19 -5.26
CA VAL A 241 -13.86 -18.79 -6.51
C VAL A 241 -12.75 -18.96 -7.56
N ASP A 242 -11.72 -18.11 -7.51
CA ASP A 242 -10.60 -18.11 -8.47
C ASP A 242 -9.40 -18.94 -7.96
N VAL A 243 -9.50 -19.54 -6.77
CA VAL A 243 -8.45 -20.42 -6.23
C VAL A 243 -8.44 -21.74 -6.96
N ARG A 244 -7.23 -22.24 -7.20
CA ARG A 244 -6.96 -23.56 -7.75
C ARG A 244 -6.38 -24.46 -6.65
N ASP A 245 -6.67 -25.75 -6.76
CA ASP A 245 -6.17 -26.75 -5.82
C ASP A 245 -4.64 -26.87 -5.88
N ASP A 246 -4.07 -26.77 -7.07
CA ASP A 246 -2.63 -26.84 -7.32
C ASP A 246 -1.96 -25.46 -7.33
N ASP A 247 -0.64 -25.47 -7.13
CA ASP A 247 0.23 -24.32 -7.35
C ASP A 247 0.07 -23.82 -8.81
N THR A 248 -0.18 -22.52 -8.99
CA THR A 248 -0.48 -21.95 -10.32
C THR A 248 0.74 -21.34 -10.98
N ALA A 249 0.92 -21.61 -12.27
CA ALA A 249 1.86 -20.89 -13.13
C ALA A 249 1.27 -19.58 -13.70
N TYR A 250 -0.07 -19.46 -13.70
CA TYR A 250 -0.82 -18.33 -14.22
C TYR A 250 -1.21 -17.35 -13.12
N VAL A 251 -0.92 -16.08 -13.31
CA VAL A 251 -1.20 -15.00 -12.37
C VAL A 251 -2.14 -13.97 -13.02
N PRO A 252 -3.11 -13.40 -12.29
CA PRO A 252 -4.00 -12.39 -12.87
C PRO A 252 -3.22 -11.14 -13.28
N LEU A 253 -3.53 -10.62 -14.48
CA LEU A 253 -2.95 -9.39 -15.02
C LEU A 253 -3.21 -8.20 -14.09
N SER A 254 -4.38 -8.15 -13.46
CA SER A 254 -4.74 -7.08 -12.50
C SER A 254 -3.77 -6.99 -11.32
N LEU A 255 -3.12 -8.09 -10.93
CA LEU A 255 -2.04 -8.12 -9.95
C LEU A 255 -0.72 -7.71 -10.58
N LEU A 256 -0.34 -8.27 -11.73
CA LEU A 256 0.91 -7.94 -12.42
C LEU A 256 1.03 -6.44 -12.72
N LEU A 257 -0.06 -5.78 -13.09
CA LEU A 257 -0.11 -4.34 -13.32
C LEU A 257 0.23 -3.51 -12.08
N GLN A 258 0.13 -4.08 -10.87
CA GLN A 258 0.44 -3.42 -9.60
C GLN A 258 1.89 -3.61 -9.16
N ILE A 259 2.62 -4.54 -9.78
CA ILE A 259 3.99 -4.80 -9.41
C ILE A 259 4.92 -3.81 -10.10
N LYS A 260 5.95 -3.39 -9.36
CA LYS A 260 7.02 -2.57 -9.94
C LYS A 260 7.73 -3.35 -11.05
N ASP A 261 8.21 -2.63 -12.04
CA ASP A 261 9.09 -3.16 -13.11
C ASP A 261 8.46 -4.20 -14.06
N VAL A 262 7.16 -4.50 -13.94
CA VAL A 262 6.44 -5.27 -14.97
C VAL A 262 6.21 -4.41 -16.21
N ALA A 263 6.81 -4.82 -17.33
CA ALA A 263 6.71 -4.21 -18.64
C ALA A 263 5.46 -4.73 -19.39
N VAL A 264 4.40 -3.92 -19.46
CA VAL A 264 3.10 -4.33 -20.03
C VAL A 264 3.19 -4.68 -21.53
N ASP A 265 4.14 -4.07 -22.22
CA ASP A 265 4.50 -4.33 -23.61
C ASP A 265 4.99 -5.76 -23.87
N ARG A 266 5.59 -6.41 -22.86
CA ARG A 266 6.08 -7.80 -22.92
C ARG A 266 5.02 -8.86 -22.62
N ILE A 267 3.79 -8.45 -22.35
CA ILE A 267 2.69 -9.38 -22.11
C ILE A 267 2.04 -9.65 -23.45
N ARG A 268 2.00 -10.87 -23.98
CA ARG A 268 1.33 -11.22 -25.25
C ARG A 268 0.75 -12.61 -25.15
N ASP A 269 -0.45 -12.81 -25.68
CA ASP A 269 -1.16 -14.10 -25.68
C ASP A 269 -1.03 -14.86 -24.35
N HIS A 270 -1.47 -14.26 -23.24
CA HIS A 270 -1.40 -14.86 -21.90
C HIS A 270 0.01 -15.24 -21.40
N GLU A 271 1.06 -14.67 -21.99
CA GLU A 271 2.46 -14.89 -21.62
C GLU A 271 3.15 -13.57 -21.26
N TYR A 272 4.05 -13.59 -20.28
CA TYR A 272 4.91 -12.47 -19.91
C TYR A 272 6.37 -12.88 -20.08
N TRP A 273 7.05 -12.20 -21.00
CA TRP A 273 8.46 -12.44 -21.31
C TRP A 273 9.34 -11.63 -20.35
N LEU A 274 10.15 -12.31 -19.54
CA LEU A 274 11.01 -11.63 -18.56
C LEU A 274 12.18 -10.90 -19.24
N CYS A 275 12.73 -11.47 -20.32
CA CYS A 275 13.85 -10.94 -21.08
C CYS A 275 13.37 -10.28 -22.39
N GLN A 276 13.94 -9.11 -22.70
CA GLN A 276 13.61 -8.38 -23.93
C GLN A 276 14.17 -9.09 -25.17
N GLU A 277 15.38 -9.66 -25.04
CA GLU A 277 16.07 -10.36 -26.12
C GLU A 277 15.26 -11.56 -26.63
N ASP A 278 14.59 -12.28 -25.71
CA ASP A 278 13.71 -13.40 -26.05
C ASP A 278 12.36 -12.96 -26.64
N PHE A 279 11.91 -11.74 -26.33
CA PHE A 279 10.69 -11.17 -26.93
C PHE A 279 10.92 -10.63 -28.35
N ASP A 280 12.10 -10.05 -28.60
CA ASP A 280 12.49 -9.48 -29.89
C ASP A 280 13.17 -10.50 -30.81
N ALA A 281 13.43 -11.72 -30.34
CA ALA A 281 14.02 -12.79 -31.13
C ALA A 281 13.14 -13.11 -32.36
N PRO A 282 13.70 -13.15 -33.58
CA PRO A 282 12.95 -13.45 -34.80
C PRO A 282 12.59 -14.95 -34.93
N ASP A 283 12.55 -15.68 -33.82
CA ASP A 283 12.54 -17.12 -33.85
C ASP A 283 11.13 -17.68 -34.12
N ARG A 284 11.07 -18.71 -34.97
CA ARG A 284 9.81 -19.32 -35.44
C ARG A 284 9.06 -20.05 -34.32
N SER A 285 9.64 -20.15 -33.12
CA SER A 285 9.00 -20.66 -31.90
C SER A 285 7.86 -19.74 -31.40
N HIS A 286 7.87 -18.45 -31.71
CA HIS A 286 6.75 -17.52 -31.46
C HIS A 286 5.48 -17.83 -32.28
N ARG A 287 5.53 -18.81 -33.20
CA ARG A 287 4.41 -19.19 -34.08
C ARG A 287 3.72 -20.49 -33.68
N LEU A 288 4.25 -21.25 -32.73
CA LEU A 288 3.53 -22.41 -32.21
C LEU A 288 2.53 -21.89 -31.17
N PRO A 289 1.21 -22.03 -31.40
CA PRO A 289 0.23 -21.54 -30.45
C PRO A 289 0.46 -22.29 -29.14
N THR A 290 0.91 -21.57 -28.12
CA THR A 290 1.01 -22.13 -26.78
C THR A 290 -0.41 -22.47 -26.37
N THR A 291 -0.68 -23.76 -26.21
CA THR A 291 -2.05 -24.19 -25.94
C THR A 291 -2.37 -23.81 -24.50
N HIS A 292 -3.12 -22.72 -24.33
CA HIS A 292 -3.54 -22.29 -23.01
C HIS A 292 -4.65 -23.21 -22.48
N PRO A 293 -4.65 -23.50 -21.17
CA PRO A 293 -5.78 -24.20 -20.57
C PRO A 293 -7.09 -23.45 -20.84
N HIS A 294 -8.16 -24.19 -21.14
CA HIS A 294 -9.46 -23.62 -21.51
C HIS A 294 -9.96 -22.55 -20.53
N TRP A 295 -9.79 -22.80 -19.23
CA TRP A 295 -10.20 -21.88 -18.16
C TRP A 295 -9.56 -20.49 -18.28
N VAL A 296 -8.34 -20.37 -18.83
CA VAL A 296 -7.65 -19.08 -19.01
C VAL A 296 -8.37 -18.23 -20.06
N LEU A 297 -8.85 -18.87 -21.11
CA LEU A 297 -9.52 -18.24 -22.24
C LEU A 297 -10.96 -17.86 -21.91
N GLU A 298 -11.61 -18.62 -21.02
CA GLU A 298 -13.01 -18.37 -20.60
C GLU A 298 -13.14 -17.44 -19.40
N HIS A 299 -12.09 -17.28 -18.59
CA HIS A 299 -12.17 -16.46 -17.39
C HIS A 299 -12.50 -15.01 -17.74
N ARG A 300 -13.22 -14.30 -16.87
CA ARG A 300 -13.42 -12.84 -17.03
C ARG A 300 -12.12 -12.03 -16.96
N GLY A 301 -11.12 -12.54 -16.23
CA GLY A 301 -9.84 -11.89 -16.02
C GLY A 301 -8.81 -12.43 -16.99
N TYR A 302 -7.85 -11.58 -17.36
CA TYR A 302 -6.72 -11.96 -18.17
C TYR A 302 -5.65 -12.54 -17.24
N TYR A 303 -5.30 -13.82 -17.44
CA TYR A 303 -4.26 -14.48 -16.67
C TYR A 303 -3.00 -14.65 -17.50
N VAL A 304 -1.84 -14.54 -16.86
CA VAL A 304 -0.55 -14.50 -17.56
C VAL A 304 0.40 -15.51 -16.94
N LYS A 305 1.08 -16.28 -17.78
CA LYS A 305 2.17 -17.18 -17.41
C LYS A 305 3.50 -16.50 -17.70
N GLY A 306 4.44 -16.56 -16.77
CA GLY A 306 5.79 -16.06 -17.02
C GLY A 306 6.62 -17.02 -17.86
N ILE A 307 7.36 -16.48 -18.82
CA ILE A 307 8.32 -17.17 -19.67
C ILE A 307 9.70 -16.59 -19.39
N LYS A 308 10.66 -17.49 -19.20
CA LYS A 308 12.07 -17.14 -19.08
C LYS A 308 12.67 -17.01 -20.46
#